data_AF-A0A6I7YKA2-F1
#
_entry.id   AF-A0A6I7YKA2-F1
#
_cell.length_a   1.000
_cell.length_b   1.000
_cell.length_c   1.000
_cell.angle_alpha   90.00
_cell.angle_beta   90.00
_cell.angle_gamma   90.00
#
_symmetry.space_group_name_H-M   'P 1'
#
loop_
_entity.id
_entity.type
_entity.pdbx_description
1 polymer ?
#
loop_
_entity_poly.entity_id
_entity_poly.type
_entity_poly.pdbx_seq_one_letter_code
_entity_poly.pdbx_strand_id
1 'polypeptide(L)'
;MPPGTFAIDPDPSGPPYVLAELSGFLVEAGPHGTIVLNPSDSLGLEAHPDIVMRRGYCCGMDGEWGPNLACTCGEIMATLYSDCYQVQELRLQPDAVDHCA
;
A
#
# COMPACT_ATOMS: atom_id res chain seq x y z
N MET A 1 13.31 -1.61 -2.68
CA MET A 1 13.95 -1.14 -1.43
C MET A 1 14.80 -2.25 -0.83
N PRO A 2 16.08 -2.05 -0.42
CA PRO A 2 16.81 -3.05 0.36
C PRO A 2 16.11 -3.36 1.69
N PRO A 3 16.08 -4.62 2.17
CA PRO A 3 15.54 -4.95 3.49
C PRO A 3 16.21 -4.14 4.60
N GLY A 4 15.42 -3.72 5.60
CA GLY A 4 15.89 -2.91 6.74
C GLY A 4 16.11 -1.43 6.43
N THR A 5 15.62 -0.95 5.28
CA THR A 5 15.64 0.48 4.91
C THR A 5 14.25 0.96 4.51
N PHE A 6 14.03 2.27 4.58
CA PHE A 6 12.79 2.90 4.16
C PHE A 6 13.07 4.17 3.34
N ALA A 7 12.06 4.60 2.58
CA ALA A 7 12.00 5.92 1.98
C ALA A 7 10.60 6.49 2.17
N ILE A 8 10.51 7.81 2.07
CA ILE A 8 9.23 8.53 2.03
C ILE A 8 9.03 8.95 0.57
N ASP A 9 7.94 8.48 -0.03
CA ASP A 9 7.55 8.86 -1.39
C ASP A 9 6.63 10.09 -1.33
N PRO A 10 7.06 11.25 -1.85
CA PRO A 10 6.24 12.47 -1.79
C PRO A 10 5.01 12.42 -2.72
N ASP A 11 5.01 11.54 -3.72
CA ASP A 11 3.93 11.44 -4.69
C ASP A 11 2.72 10.71 -4.10
N PRO A 12 1.50 11.01 -4.58
CA PRO A 12 0.30 10.32 -4.12
C PRO A 12 0.36 8.86 -4.55
N SER A 13 -0.11 7.95 -3.69
CA SER A 13 -0.09 6.52 -3.99
C SER A 13 -1.42 5.82 -3.71
N GLY A 14 -1.83 4.96 -4.66
CA GLY A 14 -3.06 4.17 -4.59
C GLY A 14 -4.35 4.99 -4.73
N PRO A 15 -5.50 4.43 -4.30
CA PRO A 15 -6.79 5.09 -4.45
C PRO A 15 -6.96 6.30 -3.51
N PRO A 16 -7.83 7.25 -3.86
CA PRO A 16 -8.71 7.23 -5.04
C PRO A 16 -7.94 7.46 -6.35
N TYR A 17 -8.44 6.85 -7.43
CA TYR A 17 -7.94 7.12 -8.77
C TYR A 17 -8.78 8.21 -9.42
N VAL A 18 -8.14 9.29 -9.87
CA VAL A 18 -8.81 10.47 -10.43
C VAL A 18 -8.42 10.68 -11.88
N LEU A 19 -9.34 11.21 -12.70
CA LEU A 19 -9.05 11.50 -14.10
C LEU A 19 -8.20 12.75 -14.21
N ALA A 20 -6.97 12.62 -14.71
CA ALA A 20 -6.10 13.75 -14.96
C ALA A 20 -6.56 14.49 -16.23
N GLU A 21 -7.10 15.71 -16.06
CA GLU A 21 -7.65 16.57 -17.13
C GLU A 21 -6.73 16.70 -18.36
N LEU A 22 -5.42 16.82 -18.15
CA LEU A 22 -4.46 17.06 -19.22
C LEU A 22 -4.12 15.81 -20.04
N SER A 23 -4.16 14.63 -19.42
CA SER A 23 -3.73 13.38 -20.07
C SER A 23 -4.89 12.46 -20.42
N GLY A 24 -6.05 12.64 -19.79
CA GLY A 24 -7.20 11.74 -19.90
C GLY A 24 -6.96 10.37 -19.25
N PHE A 25 -5.89 10.19 -18.49
CA PHE A 25 -5.61 8.94 -17.76
C PHE A 25 -6.08 9.03 -16.30
N LEU A 26 -6.45 7.88 -15.74
CA LEU A 26 -6.61 7.75 -14.30
C LEU A 26 -5.22 7.77 -13.64
N VAL A 27 -5.07 8.60 -12.63
CA VAL A 27 -3.84 8.74 -11.84
C VAL A 27 -4.15 8.49 -10.37
N GLU A 28 -3.14 8.06 -9.63
CA GLU A 28 -3.22 7.87 -8.18
C GLU A 28 -3.40 9.23 -7.48
N ALA A 29 -4.35 9.30 -6.55
CA ALA A 29 -4.61 10.48 -5.73
C ALA A 29 -4.85 10.10 -4.26
N GLY A 30 -4.33 8.94 -3.85
CA GLY A 30 -4.25 8.55 -2.46
C GLY A 30 -3.26 9.41 -1.65
N PRO A 31 -2.91 8.95 -0.43
CA PRO A 31 -2.05 9.70 0.47
C PRO A 31 -0.68 10.01 -0.15
N HIS A 32 -0.19 11.22 0.13
CA HIS A 32 1.19 11.61 -0.13
C HIS A 32 2.09 11.19 1.04
N GLY A 33 3.39 11.09 0.81
CA GLY A 33 4.34 10.82 1.89
C GLY A 33 4.26 9.39 2.42
N THR A 34 3.87 8.43 1.57
CA THR A 34 3.82 7.02 1.97
C THR A 34 5.21 6.49 2.29
N ILE A 35 5.30 5.64 3.32
CA ILE A 35 6.57 5.06 3.77
C ILE A 35 6.78 3.75 3.03
N VAL A 36 7.74 3.73 2.10
CA VAL A 36 8.06 2.58 1.26
C VAL A 36 9.08 1.70 1.95
N LEU A 37 8.75 0.42 2.08
CA LEU A 37 9.56 -0.63 2.71
C LEU A 37 9.76 -1.79 1.74
N ASN A 38 10.73 -2.66 2.04
CA ASN A 38 10.79 -3.96 1.37
C ASN A 38 9.59 -4.82 1.82
N PRO A 39 8.92 -5.57 0.93
CA PRO A 39 7.87 -6.52 1.31
C PRO A 39 8.26 -7.50 2.43
N SER A 40 9.55 -7.88 2.53
CA SER A 40 10.06 -8.75 3.60
C SER A 40 10.03 -8.12 4.98
N ASP A 41 9.89 -6.80 5.07
CA ASP A 41 9.90 -6.04 6.32
C ASP A 41 8.48 -5.88 6.91
N SER A 42 7.51 -6.65 6.42
CA SER A 42 6.11 -6.69 6.87
C SER A 42 5.87 -7.37 8.22
N LEU A 43 6.87 -7.35 9.12
CA LEU A 43 6.80 -8.01 10.42
C LEU A 43 5.66 -7.43 11.27
N GLY A 44 4.78 -8.31 11.77
CA GLY A 44 3.63 -7.89 12.59
C GLY A 44 2.48 -7.29 11.79
N LEU A 45 2.48 -7.45 10.46
CA LEU A 45 1.34 -7.14 9.62
C LEU A 45 0.60 -8.42 9.19
N GLU A 46 -0.72 -8.37 9.23
CA GLU A 46 -1.63 -9.45 8.84
C GLU A 46 -2.46 -9.01 7.64
N ALA A 47 -3.01 -9.97 6.89
CA ALA A 47 -3.84 -9.65 5.74
C ALA A 47 -5.17 -9.00 6.17
N HIS A 48 -5.56 -7.91 5.51
CA HIS A 48 -6.78 -7.13 5.80
C HIS A 48 -8.03 -8.01 5.93
N PRO A 49 -8.83 -7.99 7.01
CA PRO A 49 -9.93 -8.96 7.24
C PRO A 49 -10.93 -9.12 6.07
N ASP A 50 -11.23 -8.04 5.36
CA ASP A 50 -11.99 -8.10 4.10
C ASP A 50 -11.15 -8.66 2.95
N ILE A 51 -11.60 -9.78 2.38
CA ILE A 51 -10.97 -10.47 1.25
C ILE A 51 -10.97 -9.62 -0.04
N VAL A 52 -11.90 -8.68 -0.19
CA VAL A 52 -11.96 -7.80 -1.37
C VAL A 52 -10.75 -6.88 -1.42
N MET A 53 -10.23 -6.45 -0.27
CA MET A 53 -9.03 -5.61 -0.20
C MET A 53 -7.75 -6.37 -0.57
N ARG A 54 -7.75 -7.71 -0.45
CA ARG A 54 -6.60 -8.57 -0.75
C ARG A 54 -6.54 -9.02 -2.20
N ARG A 55 -7.26 -8.33 -3.08
CA ARG A 55 -7.32 -8.70 -4.49
C ARG A 55 -6.00 -8.46 -5.19
N GLY A 56 -5.88 -9.17 -6.30
CA GLY A 56 -4.69 -9.30 -7.10
C GLY A 56 -5.00 -10.17 -8.30
N TYR A 57 -4.09 -10.19 -9.26
CA TYR A 57 -4.24 -11.01 -10.46
C TYR A 57 -3.42 -12.28 -10.35
N CYS A 58 -2.23 -12.30 -10.95
CA CYS A 58 -1.56 -13.56 -11.26
C CYS A 58 -0.75 -14.09 -10.07
N CYS A 59 -0.08 -13.22 -9.32
CA CYS A 59 0.97 -13.64 -8.40
C CYS A 59 0.91 -13.03 -6.99
N GLY A 60 0.04 -12.06 -6.74
CA GLY A 60 -0.02 -11.38 -5.45
C GLY A 60 -1.04 -10.26 -5.45
N MET A 61 -1.11 -9.53 -4.35
CA MET A 61 -2.03 -8.41 -4.17
C MET A 61 -1.59 -7.21 -5.01
N ASP A 62 -2.55 -6.53 -5.64
CA ASP A 62 -2.29 -5.43 -6.56
C ASP A 62 -2.43 -4.04 -5.92
N GLY A 63 -3.05 -3.95 -4.74
CA GLY A 63 -3.26 -2.68 -4.02
C GLY A 63 -4.30 -1.75 -4.63
N GLU A 64 -5.05 -2.18 -5.65
CA GLU A 64 -6.03 -1.35 -6.37
C GLU A 64 -7.12 -0.83 -5.43
N TRP A 65 -7.49 -1.63 -4.43
CA TRP A 65 -8.57 -1.30 -3.48
C TRP A 65 -8.06 -0.56 -2.24
N GLY A 66 -6.78 -0.20 -2.21
CA GLY A 66 -6.14 0.49 -1.10
C GLY A 66 -5.46 -0.45 -0.11
N PRO A 67 -5.31 -0.04 1.16
CA PRO A 67 -4.65 -0.82 2.19
C PRO A 67 -5.20 -2.25 2.31
N ASN A 68 -4.28 -3.20 2.23
CA ASN A 68 -4.58 -4.63 2.21
C ASN A 68 -3.86 -5.41 3.32
N LEU A 69 -3.17 -4.70 4.21
CA LEU A 69 -2.58 -5.23 5.44
C LEU A 69 -3.04 -4.42 6.67
N ALA A 70 -3.17 -5.15 7.78
CA ALA A 70 -3.52 -4.66 9.09
C ALA A 70 -2.36 -4.88 10.08
N CYS A 71 -2.29 -4.08 11.14
CA CYS A 71 -1.53 -4.44 12.34
C CYS A 71 -2.09 -5.72 12.96
N THR A 72 -1.29 -6.40 13.78
CA THR A 72 -1.81 -7.40 14.73
C THR A 72 -2.87 -6.84 15.69
N CYS A 73 -2.89 -5.53 15.95
CA CYS A 73 -3.95 -4.89 16.73
C CYS A 73 -5.21 -4.57 15.93
N GLY A 74 -5.22 -4.83 14.62
CA GLY A 74 -6.37 -4.69 13.73
C GLY A 74 -6.41 -3.41 12.89
N GLU A 75 -5.52 -2.44 13.14
CA GLU A 75 -5.50 -1.17 12.42
C GLU A 75 -5.06 -1.35 10.95
N ILE A 76 -5.81 -0.79 10.00
CA ILE A 76 -5.52 -0.93 8.58
C ILE A 76 -4.56 0.17 8.16
N MET A 77 -3.28 -0.17 7.95
CA MET A 77 -2.24 0.85 7.83
C MET A 77 -1.37 0.73 6.58
N ALA A 78 -1.49 -0.34 5.79
CA ALA A 78 -0.52 -0.59 4.73
C ALA A 78 -1.08 -1.26 3.49
N THR A 79 -0.50 -0.92 2.35
CA THR A 79 -0.72 -1.56 1.06
C THR A 79 0.53 -2.35 0.67
N LEU A 80 0.39 -3.65 0.54
CA LEU A 80 1.40 -4.51 -0.08
C LEU A 80 1.09 -4.67 -1.57
N TYR A 81 2.01 -4.19 -2.39
CA TYR A 81 2.07 -4.46 -3.82
C TYR A 81 2.97 -5.67 -4.01
N SER A 82 2.37 -6.80 -4.40
CA SER A 82 3.06 -8.08 -4.58
C SER A 82 2.75 -8.77 -5.89
N ASP A 83 1.84 -8.22 -6.71
CA ASP A 83 1.61 -8.75 -8.05
C ASP A 83 2.82 -8.53 -8.97
N CYS A 84 2.99 -9.41 -9.95
CA CYS A 84 4.23 -9.55 -10.72
C CYS A 84 4.42 -8.49 -11.81
N TYR A 85 3.39 -7.72 -12.16
CA TYR A 85 3.45 -6.71 -13.22
C TYR A 85 3.86 -5.32 -12.73
N GLN A 86 4.05 -5.15 -11.42
CA GLN A 86 4.34 -3.87 -10.79
C GLN A 86 5.55 -3.98 -9.86
N VAL A 87 6.01 -2.83 -9.36
CA VAL A 87 7.08 -2.79 -8.35
C VAL A 87 6.57 -3.46 -7.08
N GLN A 88 7.29 -4.46 -6.60
CA GLN A 88 6.94 -5.14 -5.37
C GLN A 88 7.44 -4.36 -4.16
N GLU A 89 6.50 -3.79 -3.42
CA GLU A 89 6.80 -2.89 -2.30
C GLU A 89 5.68 -2.88 -1.27
N LEU A 90 6.04 -2.57 -0.03
CA LEU A 90 5.10 -2.31 1.05
C LEU A 90 5.04 -0.80 1.27
N ARG A 91 3.85 -0.24 1.29
CA ARG A 91 3.62 1.18 1.58
C ARG A 91 2.77 1.34 2.82
N LEU A 92 3.33 1.94 3.87
CA LEU A 92 2.56 2.36 5.04
C LEU A 92 1.90 3.72 4.75
N GLN A 93 0.64 3.87 5.15
CA GLN A 93 -0.05 5.16 5.11
C GLN A 93 0.40 6.01 6.30
N PRO A 94 0.90 7.24 6.07
CA PRO A 94 1.52 8.03 7.12
C PRO A 94 0.56 8.36 8.27
N ASP A 95 -0.72 8.57 7.96
CA ASP A 95 -1.74 8.97 8.93
C ASP A 95 -2.43 7.78 9.63
N ALA A 96 -2.12 6.54 9.24
CA ALA A 96 -2.71 5.32 9.82
C ALA A 96 -1.73 4.57 10.74
N VAL A 97 -0.47 5.00 10.83
CA VAL A 97 0.53 4.39 11.71
C VAL A 97 0.49 5.08 13.06
N ASP A 98 -0.05 4.38 14.06
CA ASP A 98 -0.10 4.85 15.45
C ASP A 98 0.29 3.74 16.44
N HIS A 99 0.44 4.09 17.71
CA HIS A 99 0.63 3.14 18.79
C HIS A 99 -0.68 2.41 19.12
N CYS A 100 -0.68 1.09 18.97
CA CYS A 100 -1.76 0.25 19.49
C CYS A 100 -1.83 0.39 21.01
N ALA A 101 -3.06 0.52 21.55
CA ALA A 101 -3.33 0.59 22.99
C ALA A 101 -3.18 -0.77 23.70
#